data_AF-A0A9D7WF88-F1
#
_entry.id   AF-A0A9D7WF88-F1
#
_cell.length_a   1.000
_cell.length_b   1.000
_cell.length_c   1.000
_cell.angle_alpha   90.00
_cell.angle_beta   90.00
_cell.angle_gamma   90.00
#
_symmetry.space_group_name_H-M   'P 1'
#
loop_
_entity.id
_entity.type
_entity.pdbx_description
1 polymer ?
#
loop_
_entity_poly.entity_id
_entity_poly.type
_entity_poly.pdbx_seq_one_letter_code
_entity_poly.pdbx_strand_id
1 'polypeptide(L)' 'MTDASAQELKESIEELTAYRDRLKQDVIGMGQKLKLPQKKIDATLADHPELQRIEGILQQLQDQIAQQGS' A
#
# COMPACT_ATOMS: atom_id res chain seq x y z
N MET A 1 -10.19 17.34 -20.48
CA MET A 1 -8.93 17.15 -19.73
C MET A 1 -9.13 16.31 -18.46
N THR A 2 -10.36 15.93 -18.09
CA THR A 2 -10.69 15.18 -16.86
C THR A 2 -10.43 13.67 -16.92
N ASP A 3 -10.52 13.05 -18.11
CA ASP A 3 -10.21 11.61 -18.26
C ASP A 3 -8.72 11.30 -18.05
N ALA A 4 -7.83 12.20 -18.49
CA ALA A 4 -6.38 12.03 -18.32
C ALA A 4 -6.00 12.04 -16.82
N SER A 5 -6.58 12.94 -16.03
CA SER A 5 -6.29 13.00 -14.58
C SER A 5 -6.84 11.79 -13.81
N ALA A 6 -7.99 11.24 -14.22
CA ALA A 6 -8.55 10.05 -13.59
C ALA A 6 -7.69 8.81 -13.90
N GLN A 7 -7.15 8.72 -15.12
CA GLN A 7 -6.25 7.64 -15.52
C GLN A 7 -4.90 7.73 -14.79
N GLU A 8 -4.30 8.92 -14.72
CA GLU A 8 -3.07 9.18 -13.95
C GLU A 8 -3.22 8.80 -12.47
N LEU A 9 -4.38 9.08 -11.86
CA LEU A 9 -4.69 8.66 -10.50
C LEU A 9 -4.78 7.14 -10.35
N LYS A 10 -5.40 6.44 -11.31
CA LYS A 10 -5.48 4.97 -11.30
C LYS A 10 -4.10 4.34 -11.41
N GLU A 11 -3.26 4.84 -12.32
CA GLU A 11 -1.88 4.38 -12.50
C GLU A 11 -1.07 4.62 -11.22
N SER A 12 -1.20 5.79 -10.61
CA SER A 12 -0.55 6.10 -9.33
C SER A 12 -0.99 5.15 -8.20
N ILE A 13 -2.28 4.79 -8.13
CA ILE A 13 -2.79 3.82 -7.16
C ILE A 13 -2.22 2.43 -7.42
N GLU A 14 -2.14 2.01 -8.68
CA GLU A 14 -1.59 0.71 -9.08
C GLU A 14 -0.11 0.60 -8.70
N GLU A 15 0.70 1.59 -9.06
CA GLU A 15 2.13 1.64 -8.73
C GLU A 15 2.36 1.63 -7.22
N LEU A 16 1.61 2.45 -6.48
CA LEU A 16 1.74 2.56 -5.03
C LEU A 16 1.27 1.26 -4.32
N THR A 17 0.25 0.60 -4.87
CA THR A 17 -0.21 -0.71 -4.41
C THR A 17 0.86 -1.78 -4.63
N ALA A 18 1.45 -1.83 -5.82
CA ALA A 18 2.53 -2.75 -6.12
C ALA A 18 3.74 -2.53 -5.21
N TYR A 19 4.07 -1.27 -4.89
CA TYR A 19 5.13 -0.95 -3.96
C TYR A 19 4.82 -1.43 -2.53
N ARG A 20 3.63 -1.14 -2.01
CA ARG A 20 3.16 -1.63 -0.69
C ARG A 20 3.30 -3.15 -0.58
N ASP A 21 2.89 -3.87 -1.62
CA ASP A 21 2.86 -5.33 -1.58
C ASP A 21 4.27 -5.92 -1.60
N ARG A 22 5.20 -5.33 -2.37
CA ARG A 22 6.63 -5.71 -2.32
C ARG A 22 7.21 -5.49 -0.93
N LEU A 23 6.96 -4.32 -0.32
CA LEU A 23 7.43 -4.03 1.04
C LEU A 23 6.87 -5.02 2.08
N LYS A 24 5.59 -5.37 1.99
CA LYS A 24 4.99 -6.43 2.84
C LYS A 24 5.71 -7.77 2.66
N GLN A 25 5.98 -8.16 1.42
CA GLN A 25 6.71 -9.41 1.13
C GLN A 25 8.15 -9.39 1.64
N ASP A 26 8.84 -8.26 1.58
CA ASP A 26 10.20 -8.12 2.11
C ASP A 26 10.22 -8.29 3.63
N VAL A 27 9.27 -7.67 4.35
CA VAL A 27 9.12 -7.83 5.81
C VAL A 27 8.81 -9.28 6.18
N ILE A 28 7.87 -9.92 5.46
CA ILE A 28 7.52 -11.34 5.67
C ILE A 28 8.74 -12.23 5.42
N GLY A 29 9.40 -12.06 4.26
CA GLY A 29 10.55 -12.86 3.86
C GLY A 29 11.72 -12.72 4.84
N MET A 30 11.96 -11.51 5.35
CA MET A 30 12.96 -11.28 6.40
C MET A 30 12.57 -11.99 7.70
N GLY A 31 11.33 -11.83 8.15
CA GLY A 31 10.84 -12.47 9.37
C GLY A 31 10.93 -13.99 9.32
N GLN A 32 10.60 -14.59 8.17
CA GLN A 32 10.72 -16.03 7.94
C GLN A 32 12.19 -16.49 7.93
N LYS A 33 13.10 -15.77 7.26
CA LYS A 33 14.54 -16.05 7.28
C LYS A 33 15.12 -16.04 8.70
N LEU A 34 14.61 -15.15 9.55
CA LEU A 34 14.96 -15.04 10.97
C LEU A 34 14.20 -16.04 11.86
N LYS A 35 13.33 -16.89 11.29
CA LYS A 35 12.47 -17.85 12.01
C LYS A 35 11.63 -17.19 13.11
N LEU A 36 11.16 -15.95 12.88
CA LEU A 36 10.26 -15.28 13.81
C LEU A 36 8.90 -15.98 13.85
N PRO A 37 8.23 -16.04 15.01
CA PRO A 37 6.84 -16.47 15.07
C PRO A 37 5.95 -15.59 14.18
N GLN A 38 4.97 -16.19 13.51
CA GLN A 38 4.05 -15.46 12.61
C GLN A 38 3.41 -14.24 13.29
N LYS A 39 2.96 -14.39 14.53
CA LYS A 39 2.38 -13.29 15.33
C LYS A 39 3.31 -12.07 15.45
N LYS A 40 4.64 -12.27 15.49
CA LYS A 40 5.60 -11.16 15.51
C LYS A 40 5.73 -10.50 14.14
N ILE A 41 5.70 -11.29 13.07
CA ILE A 41 5.71 -10.76 11.70
C ILE A 41 4.46 -9.91 11.46
N ASP A 42 3.30 -10.41 11.88
CA ASP A 42 2.02 -9.69 11.75
C ASP A 42 2.02 -8.38 12.54
N ALA A 43 2.56 -8.38 13.77
CA ALA A 43 2.72 -7.16 14.56
C ALA A 43 3.67 -6.17 13.87
N THR A 44 4.81 -6.63 13.36
CA THR A 44 5.73 -5.77 12.60
C THR A 44 5.07 -5.16 11.36
N LEU A 45 4.25 -5.92 10.63
CA LEU A 45 3.50 -5.42 9.47
C LEU A 45 2.48 -4.35 9.88
N ALA A 46 1.73 -4.59 10.97
CA ALA A 46 0.71 -3.68 11.47
C ALA A 46 1.30 -2.34 11.97
N ASP A 47 2.47 -2.41 12.61
CA ASP A 47 3.16 -1.24 13.18
C ASP A 47 4.19 -0.61 12.22
N HIS A 48 4.29 -1.10 10.98
CA HIS A 48 5.30 -0.61 10.03
C HIS A 48 4.97 0.82 9.57
N PRO A 49 5.77 1.85 9.92
CA PRO A 49 5.39 3.24 9.69
C PRO A 49 5.16 3.57 8.22
N GLU A 50 5.99 3.01 7.34
CA GLU A 50 5.87 3.23 5.89
C GLU A 50 4.64 2.53 5.30
N LEU A 51 4.26 1.34 5.78
CA LEU A 51 3.06 0.67 5.28
C LEU A 51 1.81 1.44 5.70
N GLN A 52 1.76 1.90 6.95
CA GLN A 52 0.67 2.77 7.42
C GLN A 52 0.57 4.05 6.60
N ARG A 53 1.71 4.67 6.27
CA ARG A 53 1.74 5.88 5.44
C ARG A 53 1.22 5.60 4.02
N ILE A 54 1.66 4.51 3.39
CA ILE A 54 1.22 4.12 2.06
C ILE A 54 -0.28 3.81 2.05
N GLU A 55 -0.78 3.09 3.05
CA GLU A 55 -2.21 2.80 3.19
C GLU A 55 -3.05 4.07 3.33
N GLY A 56 -2.58 5.05 4.11
CA GLY A 56 -3.22 6.36 4.21
C GLY A 56 -3.26 7.13 2.88
N ILE A 57 -2.17 7.13 2.11
CA ILE A 57 -2.13 7.78 0.80
C ILE A 57 -3.04 7.06 -0.19
N LEU A 58 -3.02 5.73 -0.22
CA LEU A 58 -3.90 4.94 -1.08
C LEU A 58 -5.37 5.23 -0.81
N GLN A 59 -5.75 5.34 0.46
CA GLN A 59 -7.13 5.72 0.83
C GLN A 59 -7.48 7.10 0.27
N GLN A 60 -6.60 8.09 0.43
CA GLN A 60 -6.84 9.44 -0.11
C GLN A 60 -6.99 9.46 -1.63
N LEU A 61 -6.18 8.67 -2.36
CA LEU A 61 -6.27 8.57 -3.81
C LEU A 61 -7.56 7.87 -4.27
N GLN A 62 -7.97 6.82 -3.55
CA GLN A 62 -9.23 6.12 -3.83
C GLN A 62 -10.44 7.02 -3.58
N ASP A 63 -10.44 7.80 -2.49
CA ASP A 63 -11.50 8.76 -2.19
C ASP A 63 -11.58 9.85 -3.27
N GLN A 64 -10.44 10.32 -3.78
CA GLN A 64 -10.39 11.28 -4.90
C GLN A 64 -11.01 10.71 -6.17
N ILE A 65 -10.72 9.46 -6.52
CA ILE A 65 -11.34 8.80 -7.68
C ILE A 65 -12.85 8.64 -7.49
N ALA A 66 -13.30 8.22 -6.31
CA ALA A 66 -14.72 8.06 -6.01
C ALA A 66 -15.50 9.39 -6.15
N GLN A 67 -14.87 10.50 -5.75
CA GLN A 67 -15.44 11.84 -5.90
C GLN A 67 -15.44 12.36 -7.34
N GLN A 68 -14.49 11.94 -8.18
CA GLN A 68 -14.45 12.31 -9.61
C GLN A 68 -15.42 11.49 -10.48
N GLY A 69 -15.87 10.33 -10.00
CA GLY A 69 -16.82 9.47 -10.69
C GLY A 69 -18.29 9.66 -10.28
N SER A 70 -18.60 10.63 -9.41
CA SER A 70 -19.97 11.01 -8.99
C SER A 70 -20.48 12.21 -9.79
#